data_AF-A0A3M1JD63-F1
#
_entry.id   AF-A0A3M1JD63-F1
#
_cell.length_a   1.000
_cell.length_b   1.000
_cell.length_c   1.000
_cell.angle_alpha   90.00
_cell.angle_beta   90.00
_cell.angle_gamma   90.00
#
_symmetry.space_group_name_H-M   'P 1'
#
loop_
_entity.id
_entity.type
_entity.pdbx_description
1 polymer ?
#
loop_
_entity_poly.entity_id
_entity_poly.type
_entity_poly.pdbx_seq_one_letter_code
_entity_poly.pdbx_strand_id
1 'polypeptide(L)' 'GKVYYGDVTLHEVLERTGWHSGQHTRQLMLVLETLGIVPDRPLTDADFAGLPMPKEVWDNESRWA' A
#
# COMPACT_ATOMS: atom_id res chain seq x y z
N GLY A 1 3.25 -17.62 -15.67
CA GLY A 1 1.79 -17.50 -15.54
C GLY A 1 1.45 -16.10 -15.92
N LYS A 2 0.84 -15.91 -17.09
CA LYS A 2 0.76 -14.58 -17.72
C LYS A 2 -0.27 -13.70 -17.01
N VAL A 3 0.21 -12.79 -16.17
CA VAL A 3 -0.55 -11.62 -15.71
C VAL A 3 -0.28 -10.44 -16.66
N TYR A 4 -1.06 -9.36 -16.55
CA TYR A 4 -1.02 -8.16 -17.40
C TYR A 4 0.39 -7.53 -17.61
N TYR A 5 1.39 -7.94 -16.82
CA TYR A 5 2.78 -7.48 -16.85
C TYR A 5 3.81 -8.52 -17.34
N GLY A 6 3.38 -9.65 -17.92
CA GLY A 6 4.28 -10.72 -18.39
C GLY A 6 4.45 -11.86 -17.39
N ASP A 7 5.54 -12.61 -17.53
CA ASP A 7 5.89 -13.67 -16.59
C ASP A 7 6.60 -13.07 -15.36
N VAL A 8 6.15 -13.47 -14.18
CA VAL A 8 6.68 -13.07 -12.87
C VAL A 8 6.88 -14.31 -12.01
N THR A 9 7.84 -14.25 -11.10
CA THR A 9 8.08 -15.26 -10.08
C THR A 9 6.97 -15.26 -9.03
N LEU A 10 6.82 -16.37 -8.29
CA LEU A 10 5.89 -16.43 -7.16
C LEU A 10 6.23 -15.39 -6.09
N HIS A 11 7.52 -15.13 -5.86
CA HIS A 11 7.98 -14.14 -4.88
C HIS A 11 7.48 -12.73 -5.24
N GLU A 12 7.67 -12.29 -6.48
CA GLU A 12 7.21 -10.97 -6.94
C GLU A 12 5.68 -10.82 -6.84
N VAL A 13 4.93 -11.89 -7.09
CA VAL A 13 3.47 -11.87 -6.91
C VAL A 13 3.11 -11.66 -5.45
N LEU A 14 3.69 -12.45 -4.55
CA LEU A 14 3.38 -12.36 -3.12
C LEU A 14 3.85 -11.04 -2.51
N GLU A 15 5.04 -10.57 -2.88
CA GLU A 15 5.56 -9.27 -2.45
C GLU A 15 4.63 -8.14 -2.89
N ARG A 16 4.25 -8.11 -4.17
CA ARG A 16 3.34 -7.09 -4.71
C ARG A 16 1.98 -7.11 -4.05
N THR A 17 1.40 -8.29 -3.85
CA THR A 17 0.13 -8.43 -3.15
C THR A 17 0.24 -7.91 -1.72
N GLY A 18 1.31 -8.26 -1.00
CA GLY A 18 1.53 -7.83 0.38
C GLY A 18 1.64 -6.31 0.51
N TRP A 19 2.57 -5.68 -0.22
CA TRP A 19 2.80 -4.25 -0.08
C TRP A 19 1.65 -3.40 -0.62
N HIS A 20 0.97 -3.84 -1.68
CA HIS A 20 -0.16 -3.10 -2.25
C HIS A 20 -1.38 -3.11 -1.30
N SER A 21 -1.70 -4.24 -0.69
CA SER A 21 -2.71 -4.31 0.37
C SER A 21 -2.33 -3.42 1.57
N GLY A 22 -1.06 -3.45 1.99
CA GLY A 22 -0.54 -2.59 3.05
C GLY A 22 -0.69 -1.10 2.74
N GLN A 23 -0.42 -0.69 1.49
CA GLN A 23 -0.56 0.70 1.07
C GLN A 23 -2.02 1.17 1.12
N HIS A 24 -2.98 0.34 0.69
CA HIS A 24 -4.40 0.67 0.84
C HIS A 24 -4.82 0.78 2.32
N THR A 25 -4.25 -0.03 3.21
CA THR A 25 -4.50 0.12 4.64
C THR A 25 -3.96 1.45 5.17
N ARG A 26 -2.76 1.89 4.77
CA ARG A 26 -2.23 3.23 5.12
C ARG A 26 -3.16 4.35 4.65
N GLN A 27 -3.71 4.24 3.44
CA GLN A 27 -4.69 5.18 2.90
C GLN A 27 -5.95 5.25 3.77
N LEU A 28 -6.49 4.09 4.18
CA LEU A 28 -7.67 4.03 5.05
C LEU A 28 -7.39 4.59 6.44
N MET A 29 -6.24 4.28 7.04
CA MET A 29 -5.82 4.84 8.33
C MET A 29 -5.80 6.37 8.27
N LEU A 30 -5.21 6.95 7.22
CA LEU A 30 -5.18 8.40 7.02
C LEU A 30 -6.58 8.99 6.84
N VAL A 31 -7.48 8.32 6.10
CA VAL A 31 -8.89 8.76 5.99
C VAL A 31 -9.58 8.78 7.35
N LEU A 32 -9.41 7.73 8.18
CA LEU A 32 -9.97 7.70 9.54
C LEU A 32 -9.44 8.87 10.39
N GLU A 33 -8.14 9.12 10.35
CA GLU A 33 -7.50 10.25 11.05
C GLU A 33 -8.07 11.59 10.59
N THR A 34 -8.30 11.79 9.28
CA THR A 34 -8.92 13.02 8.75
C THR A 34 -10.36 13.24 9.23
N LEU A 35 -11.06 12.15 9.59
CA LEU A 35 -12.39 12.18 10.18
C LEU A 35 -12.38 12.30 11.72
N GLY A 36 -11.19 12.38 12.33
CA GLY A 36 -11.03 12.40 13.79
C GLY A 36 -11.28 11.04 14.47
N ILE A 37 -11.21 9.95 13.71
CA ILE A 37 -11.40 8.58 14.19
C ILE A 37 -10.02 7.91 14.33
N VAL A 38 -9.72 7.39 15.52
CA VAL A 38 -8.49 6.63 15.75
C VAL A 38 -8.61 5.26 15.08
N PRO A 39 -7.67 4.86 14.21
CA PRO A 39 -7.67 3.51 13.65
C PRO A 39 -7.52 2.46 14.75
N ASP A 40 -8.36 1.42 14.72
CA ASP A 40 -8.19 0.27 15.62
C ASP A 40 -6.98 -0.56 15.17
N ARG A 41 -6.06 -0.83 16.11
CA ARG A 41 -4.82 -1.58 15.89
C ARG A 41 -4.05 -1.09 14.64
N PRO A 42 -3.57 0.16 14.64
CA PRO A 42 -2.93 0.75 13.48
C PRO A 42 -1.70 -0.06 13.08
N LEU A 43 -1.50 -0.27 11.77
CA LEU A 43 -0.27 -0.82 11.25
C LEU A 43 0.87 0.18 11.43
N THR A 44 2.06 -0.34 11.65
CA THR A 44 3.29 0.41 11.89
C THR A 44 4.32 0.10 10.80
N ASP A 45 5.40 0.88 10.74
CA ASP A 45 6.51 0.62 9.81
C ASP A 45 7.12 -0.78 9.98
N ALA A 46 7.03 -1.37 11.18
CA ALA A 46 7.50 -2.72 11.44
C ALA A 46 6.67 -3.79 10.72
N ASP A 47 5.37 -3.56 10.54
CA ASP A 47 4.47 -4.49 9.82
C ASP A 47 4.78 -4.56 8.32
N PHE A 48 5.48 -3.54 7.80
CA PHE A 48 5.89 -3.46 6.40
C PHE A 48 7.37 -3.77 6.18
N ALA A 49 8.09 -4.27 7.19
CA ALA A 49 9.52 -4.53 7.09
C ALA A 49 9.83 -5.50 5.93
N GLY A 50 10.73 -5.06 5.04
CA GLY A 50 11.14 -5.84 3.86
C GLY A 50 10.24 -5.70 2.64
N LEU A 51 9.12 -4.98 2.73
CA LEU A 51 8.27 -4.67 1.58
C LEU A 51 8.72 -3.37 0.89
N PRO A 52 8.63 -3.29 -0.46
CA PRO A 52 8.99 -2.09 -1.21
C PRO A 52 7.87 -1.05 -1.14
N MET A 53 7.61 -0.52 0.06
CA MET A 53 6.53 0.44 0.29
C MET A 53 6.78 1.78 -0.41
N PRO A 54 5.74 2.39 -1.01
CA PRO A 54 5.80 3.79 -1.44
C PRO A 54 6.07 4.73 -0.26
N LYS A 55 6.85 5.79 -0.50
CA LYS A 55 7.11 6.81 0.52
C LYS A 55 5.82 7.57 0.86
N GLU A 56 5.16 8.06 -0.17
CA GLU A 56 3.90 8.79 -0.05
C GLU A 56 2.71 7.82 0.11
N VAL A 57 1.69 8.24 0.86
CA VAL A 57 0.44 7.47 1.03
C VAL A 57 -0.49 7.61 -0.18
N TRP A 58 -0.45 8.77 -0.82
CA TRP A 58 -1.19 9.09 -2.04
C TRP A 58 -0.20 9.46 -3.16
N ASP A 59 -0.47 9.01 -4.38
CA ASP A 59 0.25 9.54 -5.53
C ASP A 59 -0.14 10.99 -5.78
N ASN A 60 0.85 11.83 -6.04
CA ASN A 60 0.63 13.25 -6.39
C ASN A 60 0.24 13.42 -7.86
N GLU A 61 -0.42 12.44 -8.48
CA GLU A 61 -0.98 12.54 -9.84
C GLU A 61 -2.26 13.38 -9.85
N SER A 62 -2.22 14.57 -9.25
CA SER A 62 -3.12 15.65 -9.63
C SER A 62 -2.54 16.32 -10.89
N ARG A 63 -2.71 15.65 -12.03
CA ARG A 63 -2.62 16.29 -13.36
C ARG A 63 -4.01 16.34 -13.96
N TRP A 64 -4.86 17.17 -13.38
CA TRP A 64 -5.99 17.74 -14.08
C TRP A 64 -5.82 19.25 -13.96
N ALA A 65 -5.32 19.84 -15.05
CA ALA A 65 -5.40 21.27 -15.28
C ALA A 65 -6.85 21.70 -15.49
#